data_AF-A0A4Y2BI87-F1
#
_entry.id   AF-A0A4Y2BI87-F1
#
_cell.length_a   1.000
_cell.length_b   1.000
_cell.length_c   1.000
_cell.angle_alpha   90.00
_cell.angle_beta   90.00
_cell.angle_gamma   90.00
#
_symmetry.space_group_name_H-M   'P 1'
#
loop_
_entity.id
_entity.type
_entity.pdbx_description
1 polymer ?
#
loop_
_entity_poly.entity_id
_entity_poly.type
_entity_poly.pdbx_seq_one_letter_code
_entity_poly.pdbx_strand_id
1 'polypeptide(L)'
;MSRFQVVKGMLFPKVPWFKKEDIEVTLEYVPKDDDIIIASYPKTGTTWLQYIVLQITPKGESFPSFNDVLDRVAPFMEMAGPEAIDNLTCLRMYKHHYRYDMVKKNPKVKALYIHRNSEDTFTSFFHFLEHVLEAKLNLEEFLDGFFYWKYRIWQLF
;
A
#
# COMPACT_ATOMS: atom_id res chain seq x y z
N MET A 1 6.41 16.98 17.90
CA MET A 1 6.12 17.04 16.44
C MET A 1 5.12 15.94 16.09
N SER A 2 4.16 16.17 15.19
CA SER A 2 3.20 15.14 14.76
C SER A 2 3.91 13.90 14.18
N ARG A 3 3.52 12.70 14.62
CA ARG A 3 4.02 11.40 14.11
C ARG A 3 3.49 11.05 12.71
N PHE A 4 2.49 11.80 12.25
CA PHE A 4 1.82 11.61 10.97
C PHE A 4 1.82 12.89 10.14
N GLN A 5 1.67 12.73 8.84
CA GLN A 5 1.48 13.78 7.85
C GLN A 5 0.22 13.50 7.04
N VAL A 6 -0.42 14.55 6.53
CA VAL A 6 -1.58 14.43 5.64
C VAL A 6 -1.16 14.82 4.23
N VAL A 7 -1.37 13.93 3.26
CA VAL A 7 -1.08 14.15 1.85
C VAL A 7 -2.36 13.91 1.07
N LYS A 8 -2.87 14.95 0.39
CA LYS A 8 -4.13 14.91 -0.38
C LYS A 8 -5.32 14.30 0.39
N GLY A 9 -5.39 14.57 1.70
CA GLY A 9 -6.47 14.07 2.57
C GLY A 9 -6.28 12.66 3.14
N MET A 10 -5.20 11.95 2.78
CA MET A 10 -4.80 10.67 3.37
C MET A 10 -3.74 10.85 4.47
N LEU A 11 -3.81 10.03 5.50
CA LEU A 11 -2.86 10.01 6.61
C LEU A 11 -1.69 9.05 6.31
N PHE A 12 -0.47 9.53 6.44
CA PHE A 12 0.76 8.73 6.32
C PHE A 12 1.65 8.90 7.54
N PRO A 13 2.42 7.87 7.95
CA PRO A 13 3.47 8.04 8.96
C PRO A 13 4.52 9.06 8.49
N LYS A 14 5.05 9.86 9.42
CA LYS A 14 6.12 10.83 9.13
C LYS A 14 7.48 10.16 9.31
N VAL A 15 7.84 9.29 8.37
CA VAL A 15 9.07 8.49 8.34
C VAL A 15 9.86 8.73 7.04
N PRO A 16 11.17 8.46 6.99
CA PRO A 16 12.03 8.84 5.86
C PRO A 16 11.60 8.32 4.48
N TRP A 17 10.87 7.20 4.44
CA TRP A 17 10.43 6.53 3.22
C TRP A 17 9.00 6.89 2.78
N PHE A 18 8.28 7.76 3.51
CA PHE A 18 7.02 8.35 3.05
C PHE A 18 7.22 9.86 2.88
N LYS A 19 7.82 10.27 1.77
CA LYS A 19 7.97 11.69 1.46
C LYS A 19 6.71 12.20 0.78
N LYS A 20 6.27 13.39 1.16
CA LYS A 20 5.06 13.98 0.62
C LYS A 20 5.14 14.14 -0.90
N GLU A 21 6.29 14.61 -1.39
CA GLU A 21 6.55 14.89 -2.79
C GLU A 21 6.46 13.61 -3.62
N ASP A 22 7.05 12.51 -3.14
CA ASP A 22 7.03 11.20 -3.80
C ASP A 22 5.59 10.66 -3.89
N ILE A 23 4.82 10.75 -2.80
CA ILE A 23 3.41 10.36 -2.77
C ILE A 23 2.60 11.18 -3.78
N GLU A 24 2.76 12.51 -3.81
CA GLU A 24 2.00 13.37 -4.73
C GLU A 24 2.29 13.05 -6.20
N VAL A 25 3.55 12.75 -6.55
CA VAL A 25 3.93 12.37 -7.91
C VAL A 25 3.30 11.02 -8.31
N THR A 26 3.29 10.04 -7.41
CA THR A 26 2.72 8.72 -7.74
C THR A 26 1.21 8.74 -7.99
N LEU A 27 0.47 9.70 -7.45
CA LEU A 27 -0.96 9.84 -7.71
C LEU A 27 -1.26 10.26 -9.16
N GLU A 28 -0.29 10.87 -9.84
CA GLU A 28 -0.40 11.22 -11.26
C GLU A 28 0.08 10.10 -12.19
N TYR A 29 0.58 8.98 -11.65
CA TYR A 29 1.03 7.84 -12.44
C TYR A 29 -0.11 7.19 -13.22
N VAL A 30 0.06 7.00 -14.53
CA VAL A 30 -0.89 6.28 -15.39
C VAL A 30 -0.37 4.86 -15.60
N PRO A 31 -1.11 3.83 -15.13
CA PRO A 31 -0.70 2.44 -15.31
C PRO A 31 -0.62 2.03 -16.79
N LYS A 32 0.32 1.13 -17.13
CA LYS A 32 0.47 0.56 -18.48
C LYS A 32 -0.41 -0.69 -18.65
N ASP A 33 -0.75 -1.01 -19.90
CA ASP A 33 -1.76 -2.02 -20.25
C ASP A 33 -1.53 -3.39 -19.58
N ASP A 34 -0.27 -3.82 -19.43
CA ASP A 34 0.09 -5.13 -18.87
C ASP A 34 0.40 -5.10 -17.36
N ASP A 35 0.20 -3.97 -16.70
CA ASP A 35 0.48 -3.85 -15.26
C ASP A 35 -0.44 -4.74 -14.42
N ILE A 36 0.15 -5.35 -13.38
CA ILE A 36 -0.58 -6.01 -12.29
C ILE A 36 -0.51 -5.12 -11.05
N ILE A 37 -1.67 -4.68 -10.58
CA ILE A 37 -1.77 -3.76 -9.45
C ILE A 37 -2.37 -4.49 -8.27
N ILE A 38 -1.67 -4.50 -7.14
CA ILE A 38 -2.21 -4.96 -5.87
C ILE A 38 -2.64 -3.73 -5.05
N ALA A 39 -3.93 -3.46 -5.03
CA ALA A 39 -4.52 -2.40 -4.24
C ALA A 39 -5.10 -2.96 -2.94
N SER A 40 -4.95 -2.25 -1.83
CA SER A 40 -5.51 -2.71 -0.55
C SER A 40 -5.54 -1.59 0.48
N TYR A 41 -6.40 -1.69 1.49
CA TYR A 41 -6.16 -0.93 2.71
C TYR A 41 -4.99 -1.56 3.49
N PRO A 42 -4.17 -0.79 4.22
CA PRO A 42 -3.10 -1.37 5.02
C PRO A 42 -3.60 -2.51 5.91
N LYS A 43 -2.83 -3.60 5.99
CA LYS A 43 -3.09 -4.74 6.88
C LYS A 43 -4.32 -5.60 6.55
N THR A 44 -4.80 -5.55 5.31
CA THR A 44 -5.84 -6.49 4.83
C THR A 44 -5.29 -7.78 4.21
N GLY A 45 -3.96 -7.96 4.19
CA GLY A 45 -3.32 -9.17 3.63
C GLY A 45 -2.53 -8.94 2.33
N THR A 46 -2.10 -7.70 2.07
CA THR A 46 -1.33 -7.32 0.87
C THR A 46 -0.12 -8.22 0.63
N THR A 47 0.67 -8.51 1.67
CA THR A 47 1.84 -9.42 1.56
C THR A 47 1.41 -10.81 1.08
N TRP A 48 0.32 -11.34 1.61
CA TRP A 48 -0.16 -12.68 1.24
C TRP A 48 -0.62 -12.72 -0.23
N LEU A 49 -1.46 -11.78 -0.65
CA LEU A 49 -1.91 -11.67 -2.04
C LEU A 49 -0.73 -11.47 -3.01
N GLN A 50 0.24 -10.63 -2.64
CA GLN A 50 1.45 -10.40 -3.41
C GLN A 50 2.24 -11.69 -3.63
N TYR A 51 2.46 -12.50 -2.59
CA TYR A 51 3.14 -13.78 -2.76
C TYR A 51 2.33 -14.78 -3.57
N ILE A 52 1.00 -14.81 -3.47
CA ILE A 52 0.15 -15.65 -4.32
C ILE A 52 0.38 -15.31 -5.80
N VAL A 53 0.34 -14.02 -6.16
CA VAL A 53 0.59 -13.59 -7.55
C VAL A 53 2.02 -13.95 -7.99
N LEU A 54 3.01 -13.70 -7.12
CA LEU A 54 4.41 -14.05 -7.37
C LEU A 54 4.66 -15.56 -7.51
N GLN A 55 3.80 -16.42 -6.98
CA GLN A 55 3.89 -17.86 -7.23
C GLN A 55 3.17 -18.26 -8.51
N ILE A 56 2.02 -17.66 -8.81
CA ILE A 56 1.23 -18.02 -10.00
C ILE A 56 1.96 -17.62 -11.29
N THR A 57 2.49 -16.40 -11.37
CA THR A 57 3.03 -15.88 -12.64
C THR A 57 4.28 -16.64 -13.14
N PRO A 58 5.30 -16.93 -12.31
CA PRO A 58 6.42 -17.77 -12.71
C PRO A 58 6.17 -19.27 -12.45
N LYS A 59 4.91 -19.69 -12.24
CA LYS A 59 4.55 -21.10 -11.99
C LYS A 59 5.33 -21.78 -10.86
N GLY A 60 5.61 -21.03 -9.79
CA GLY A 60 6.30 -21.50 -8.59
C GLY A 60 7.83 -21.56 -8.69
N GLU A 61 8.43 -21.05 -9.77
CA GLU A 61 9.88 -21.12 -9.97
C GLU A 61 10.68 -20.10 -9.13
N SER A 62 10.02 -19.14 -8.48
CA SER A 62 10.69 -18.09 -7.70
C SER A 62 9.93 -17.76 -6.42
N PHE A 63 10.64 -17.68 -5.29
CA PHE A 63 10.11 -17.22 -4.01
C PHE A 63 11.07 -16.15 -3.43
N PRO A 64 10.95 -14.88 -3.86
CA PRO A 64 11.88 -13.82 -3.48
C PRO A 64 11.77 -13.47 -1.98
N SER A 65 12.87 -12.97 -1.41
CA SER A 65 12.88 -12.43 -0.05
C SER A 65 11.98 -11.19 0.03
N PHE A 66 11.49 -10.86 1.22
CA PHE A 66 10.62 -9.68 1.38
C PHE A 66 11.29 -8.38 0.92
N ASN A 67 12.59 -8.22 1.17
CA ASN A 67 13.35 -7.05 0.73
C ASN A 67 13.46 -7.00 -0.79
N ASP A 68 13.77 -8.14 -1.44
CA ASP A 68 13.77 -8.20 -2.90
C ASP A 68 12.41 -7.84 -3.48
N VAL A 69 11.32 -8.25 -2.82
CA VAL A 69 9.99 -7.88 -3.30
C VAL A 69 9.76 -6.37 -3.20
N LEU A 70 10.09 -5.75 -2.07
CA LEU A 70 9.92 -4.30 -1.91
C LEU A 70 10.79 -3.50 -2.88
N ASP A 71 12.01 -3.95 -3.14
CA ASP A 71 13.00 -3.15 -3.88
C ASP A 71 12.98 -3.41 -5.39
N ARG A 72 12.62 -4.63 -5.83
CA ARG A 72 12.91 -5.09 -7.20
C ARG A 72 11.79 -5.86 -7.90
N VAL A 73 10.87 -6.48 -7.16
CA VAL A 73 9.88 -7.40 -7.78
C VAL A 73 8.45 -6.85 -7.75
N ALA A 74 8.03 -6.26 -6.63
CA ALA A 74 6.70 -5.66 -6.49
C ALA A 74 6.77 -4.39 -5.63
N PRO A 75 7.34 -3.30 -6.16
CA PRO A 75 7.58 -2.08 -5.40
C PRO A 75 6.31 -1.53 -4.76
N PHE A 76 6.47 -0.97 -3.56
CA PHE A 76 5.39 -0.22 -2.91
C PHE A 76 5.41 1.21 -3.42
N MET A 77 4.43 1.56 -4.24
CA MET A 77 4.42 2.79 -5.05
C MET A 77 4.66 4.05 -4.20
N GLU A 78 3.98 4.18 -3.06
CA GLU A 78 4.10 5.28 -2.11
C GLU A 78 5.52 5.52 -1.60
N MET A 79 6.36 4.48 -1.55
CA MET A 79 7.73 4.52 -1.04
C MET A 79 8.77 4.57 -2.16
N ALA A 80 8.52 3.85 -3.26
CA ALA A 80 9.49 3.63 -4.32
C ALA A 80 9.36 4.64 -5.47
N GLY A 81 8.21 5.32 -5.60
CA GLY A 81 7.94 6.23 -6.70
C GLY A 81 7.60 5.53 -8.02
N PRO A 82 7.20 6.30 -9.05
CA PRO A 82 6.82 5.74 -10.35
C PRO A 82 8.03 5.16 -11.11
N GLU A 83 9.21 5.74 -10.93
CA GLU A 83 10.43 5.31 -11.61
C GLU A 83 10.80 3.86 -11.27
N ALA A 84 10.62 3.44 -10.02
CA ALA A 84 10.86 2.06 -9.62
C ALA A 84 9.99 1.06 -10.40
N ILE A 85 8.77 1.45 -10.77
CA ILE A 85 7.84 0.63 -11.54
C ILE A 85 8.23 0.64 -13.03
N ASP A 86 8.65 1.80 -13.54
CA ASP A 86 9.10 1.93 -14.92
C ASP A 86 10.41 1.19 -15.21
N ASN A 87 11.27 1.05 -14.21
CA ASN A 87 12.53 0.31 -14.29
C ASN A 87 12.40 -1.20 -14.06
N LEU A 88 11.20 -1.74 -13.81
CA LEU A 88 11.00 -3.19 -13.71
C LEU A 88 11.29 -3.86 -15.05
N THR A 89 12.25 -4.79 -15.04
CA THR A 89 12.67 -5.55 -16.23
C THR A 89 11.89 -6.85 -16.44
N CYS A 90 11.05 -7.21 -15.47
CA CYS A 90 10.24 -8.42 -15.48
C CYS A 90 8.73 -8.07 -15.52
N LEU A 91 7.88 -8.98 -15.02
CA LEU A 91 6.46 -8.71 -14.83
C LEU A 91 6.27 -7.39 -14.09
N ARG A 92 5.56 -6.44 -14.70
CA ARG A 92 5.28 -5.13 -14.11
C ARG A 92 4.19 -5.26 -13.06
N MET A 93 4.59 -5.61 -11.86
CA MET A 93 3.71 -5.69 -10.70
C MET A 93 4.14 -4.68 -9.65
N TYR A 94 3.16 -4.02 -9.02
CA TYR A 94 3.39 -3.15 -7.88
C TYR A 94 2.16 -3.12 -6.97
N LYS A 95 2.32 -2.51 -5.81
CA LYS A 95 1.22 -2.35 -4.84
C LYS A 95 1.06 -0.90 -4.42
N HIS A 96 -0.14 -0.57 -3.98
CA HIS A 96 -0.43 0.70 -3.31
C HIS A 96 -1.57 0.57 -2.29
N HIS A 97 -1.65 1.56 -1.41
CA HIS A 97 -2.68 1.76 -0.40
C HIS A 97 -3.58 2.97 -0.66
N TYR A 98 -3.41 3.63 -1.81
CA TYR A 98 -4.31 4.70 -2.24
C TYR A 98 -5.77 4.27 -2.35
N ARG A 99 -6.65 5.25 -2.12
CA ARG A 99 -8.08 5.14 -2.42
C ARG A 99 -8.31 5.07 -3.93
N TYR A 100 -9.37 4.37 -4.32
CA TYR A 100 -9.73 4.16 -5.71
C TYR A 100 -10.01 5.45 -6.49
N ASP A 101 -10.55 6.47 -5.84
CA ASP A 101 -10.87 7.77 -6.45
C ASP A 101 -9.64 8.65 -6.70
N MET A 102 -8.51 8.37 -6.05
CA MET A 102 -7.30 9.21 -6.12
C MET A 102 -6.34 8.84 -7.24
N VAL A 103 -6.39 7.59 -7.73
CA VAL A 103 -5.43 7.08 -8.72
C VAL A 103 -5.94 7.26 -10.15
N LYS A 104 -5.02 7.50 -11.09
CA LYS A 104 -5.33 7.36 -12.52
C LYS A 104 -5.61 5.90 -12.84
N LYS A 105 -6.49 5.68 -13.82
CA LYS A 105 -6.99 4.36 -14.16
C LYS A 105 -6.64 4.06 -15.61
N ASN A 106 -6.25 2.82 -15.85
CA ASN A 106 -6.19 2.25 -17.19
C ASN A 106 -7.05 0.98 -17.18
N PRO A 107 -8.11 0.88 -17.99
CA PRO A 107 -9.05 -0.24 -17.95
C PRO A 107 -8.43 -1.57 -18.41
N LYS A 108 -7.23 -1.57 -19.00
CA LYS A 108 -6.56 -2.78 -19.50
C LYS A 108 -5.74 -3.51 -18.44
N VAL A 109 -5.42 -2.84 -17.33
CA VAL A 109 -4.60 -3.44 -16.26
C VAL A 109 -5.34 -4.53 -15.53
N LYS A 110 -4.58 -5.40 -14.87
CA LYS A 110 -5.13 -6.38 -13.91
C LYS A 110 -4.99 -5.81 -12.51
N ALA A 111 -6.07 -5.26 -11.97
CA ALA A 111 -6.11 -4.77 -10.58
C ALA A 111 -6.71 -5.84 -9.66
N LEU A 112 -5.98 -6.22 -8.62
CA LEU A 112 -6.45 -7.09 -7.55
C LEU A 112 -6.61 -6.26 -6.28
N TYR A 113 -7.81 -6.29 -5.70
CA TYR A 113 -8.09 -5.65 -4.43
C TYR A 113 -8.36 -6.70 -3.34
N ILE A 114 -7.68 -6.58 -2.19
CA ILE A 114 -7.93 -7.43 -1.02
C ILE A 114 -8.47 -6.61 0.15
N HIS A 115 -9.57 -7.08 0.72
CA HIS A 115 -10.16 -6.57 1.94
C HIS A 115 -10.16 -7.65 3.03
N ARG A 116 -10.27 -7.21 4.28
CA ARG A 116 -10.37 -8.07 5.46
C ARG A 116 -11.42 -7.49 6.40
N ASN A 117 -11.98 -8.31 7.28
CA ASN A 117 -12.83 -7.85 8.37
C ASN A 117 -12.16 -6.69 9.13
N SER A 118 -12.93 -5.67 9.51
CA SER A 118 -12.36 -4.41 9.96
C SER A 118 -11.73 -4.47 11.35
N GLU A 119 -12.24 -5.36 12.21
CA GLU A 119 -11.79 -5.59 13.58
C GLU A 119 -10.43 -6.31 13.59
N ASP A 120 -10.29 -7.28 12.68
CA ASP A 120 -9.03 -7.96 12.40
C ASP A 120 -7.98 -7.00 11.81
N THR A 121 -8.38 -6.19 10.84
CA THR A 121 -7.51 -5.18 10.23
C THR A 121 -7.06 -4.15 11.26
N PHE A 122 -7.97 -3.68 12.11
CA PHE A 122 -7.66 -2.75 13.20
C PHE A 122 -6.59 -3.32 14.13
N THR A 123 -6.82 -4.52 14.66
CA THR A 123 -5.88 -5.19 15.58
C THR A 123 -4.51 -5.39 14.93
N SER A 124 -4.48 -5.83 13.66
CA SER A 124 -3.23 -6.00 12.91
C SER A 124 -2.50 -4.67 12.66
N PHE A 125 -3.24 -3.58 12.46
CA PHE A 125 -2.65 -2.26 12.22
C PHE A 125 -2.12 -1.62 13.49
N PHE A 126 -2.83 -1.75 14.60
CA PHE A 126 -2.38 -1.29 15.91
C PHE A 126 -0.98 -1.84 16.24
N HIS A 127 -0.84 -3.17 16.28
CA HIS A 127 0.43 -3.81 16.61
C HIS A 127 1.53 -3.55 15.56
N PHE A 128 1.17 -3.44 14.27
CA PHE A 128 2.13 -3.07 13.25
C PHE A 128 2.70 -1.67 13.45
N LEU A 129 1.86 -0.68 13.79
CA LEU A 129 2.33 0.68 14.03
C LEU A 129 3.14 0.79 15.31
N GLU A 130 2.82 0.03 16.36
CA GLU A 130 3.68 -0.02 17.55
C GLU A 130 5.11 -0.46 17.20
N HIS A 131 5.23 -1.46 16.33
CA HIS A 131 6.52 -1.94 15.85
C HIS A 131 7.23 -0.90 14.96
N VAL A 132 6.53 -0.34 13.96
CA VAL A 132 7.13 0.63 13.01
C VAL A 132 7.55 1.93 13.69
N LEU A 133 6.79 2.39 14.68
CA LEU A 133 7.08 3.62 15.42
C LEU A 133 7.99 3.39 16.62
N GLU A 134 8.39 2.13 16.89
CA GLU A 134 9.15 1.70 18.07
C GLU A 134 8.57 2.28 19.37
N ALA A 135 7.24 2.32 19.47
CA ALA A 135 6.52 3.00 20.53
C ALA A 135 5.24 2.28 20.90
N LYS A 136 4.92 2.20 22.19
CA LYS A 136 3.60 1.76 22.63
C LYS A 136 2.56 2.81 22.25
N LEU A 137 1.47 2.37 21.64
CA LEU A 137 0.35 3.22 21.27
C LEU A 137 -0.76 3.09 22.31
N ASN A 138 -1.49 4.18 22.54
CA ASN A 138 -2.72 4.10 23.31
C ASN A 138 -3.83 3.52 22.42
N LEU A 139 -4.51 2.48 22.90
CA LEU A 139 -5.53 1.78 22.12
C LEU A 139 -6.77 2.66 21.88
N GLU A 140 -7.22 3.43 22.86
CA GLU A 140 -8.39 4.32 22.75
C GLU A 140 -8.10 5.45 21.76
N GLU A 141 -6.95 6.11 21.87
CA GLU A 141 -6.53 7.15 20.91
C GLU A 141 -6.39 6.57 19.49
N PHE A 142 -5.86 5.35 19.37
CA PHE A 142 -5.77 4.68 18.08
C PHE A 142 -7.14 4.30 17.53
N LEU A 143 -8.07 3.85 18.38
CA LEU A 143 -9.45 3.53 18.02
C LEU A 143 -10.18 4.76 17.49
N ASP A 144 -10.12 5.87 18.23
CA ASP A 144 -10.73 7.15 17.84
C ASP A 144 -10.15 7.65 16.52
N GLY A 145 -8.81 7.60 16.38
CA GLY A 145 -8.14 7.93 15.13
C GLY A 145 -8.59 7.01 13.99
N PHE A 146 -8.55 5.70 14.18
CA PHE A 146 -8.91 4.72 13.16
C PHE A 146 -10.34 4.92 12.67
N PHE A 147 -11.30 5.15 13.57
CA PHE A 147 -12.67 5.43 13.17
C PHE A 147 -12.83 6.81 12.54
N TYR A 148 -12.22 7.86 13.09
CA TYR A 148 -12.23 9.20 12.49
C TYR A 148 -11.75 9.16 11.03
N TRP A 149 -10.67 8.42 10.77
CA TRP A 149 -10.15 8.23 9.42
C TRP A 149 -10.99 7.24 8.60
N LYS A 150 -11.56 6.19 9.20
CA LYS A 150 -12.50 5.27 8.53
C LYS A 150 -13.71 6.04 7.99
N TYR A 151 -14.31 6.93 8.77
CA TYR A 151 -15.48 7.71 8.35
C TYR A 151 -15.17 8.72 7.22
N ARG A 152 -13.90 9.13 7.03
CA ARG A 152 -13.51 9.97 5.88
C ARG A 152 -12.99 9.19 4.67
N ILE A 153 -12.52 7.96 4.87
CA ILE A 153 -11.94 7.10 3.83
C ILE A 153 -12.99 6.22 3.14
N TRP A 154 -14.09 5.87 3.82
CA TRP A 154 -15.11 4.92 3.33
C TRP A 154 -16.45 5.52 2.87
N GLN A 155 -16.56 6.85 2.71
CA GLN A 155 -17.82 7.47 2.23
C GLN A 155 -18.09 7.37 0.72
N LEU A 156 -17.35 6.58 -0.06
CA LEU A 156 -17.51 6.54 -1.52
C LEU A 156 -17.49 5.13 -2.14
N PHE A 157 -18.11 4.16 -1.45
CA PHE A 157 -18.71 3.01 -2.12
C PHE A 157 -20.23 3.12 -2.03
#